data_AF-A0A1Q6WUV2-F1
#
_entry.id   AF-A0A1Q6WUV2-F1
#
_cell.length_a   1.000
_cell.length_b   1.000
_cell.length_c   1.000
_cell.angle_alpha   90.00
_cell.angle_beta   90.00
_cell.angle_gamma   90.00
#
_symmetry.space_group_name_H-M   'P 1'
#
loop_
_entity.id
_entity.type
_entity.pdbx_description
1 polymer ?
#
loop_
_entity_poly.entity_id
_entity_poly.type
_entity_poly.pdbx_seq_one_letter_code
_entity_poly.pdbx_strand_id
1 'polypeptide(L)'
;MFQRQTGYRVKVIAVGSGQALAMGRRGDADVVLSHAPEAERVLVDSGYFVRRRLVMHNDFLVVGPPADPAGLRGMSDAVAAFRRLAERPVVFVSRGDQSGTHQREQALWKRARLSVPPFGGSYVESGQGMGATLQLADEKHGYTLTDRATYLAWRDKLQLVPLVEGDPLLYNVYHVLELNPRNAPRINVAGGRAFAEFLVSPGTQALIGAFDRARFGRSLFVPDADKPDSW
;
A
#
# COMPACT_ATOMS: atom_id res chain seq x y z
N MET A 1 -18.16 11.61 -8.90
CA MET A 1 -18.13 11.61 -10.38
C MET A 1 -18.81 10.36 -10.92
N PHE A 2 -18.26 9.16 -10.70
CA PHE A 2 -18.83 7.88 -11.11
C PHE A 2 -20.36 7.76 -10.93
N GLN A 3 -20.86 7.87 -9.69
CA GLN A 3 -22.30 7.71 -9.40
C GLN A 3 -23.20 8.67 -10.22
N ARG A 4 -22.73 9.89 -10.51
CA ARG A 4 -23.48 10.86 -11.33
C ARG A 4 -23.48 10.50 -12.81
N GLN A 5 -22.40 9.89 -13.30
CA GLN A 5 -22.25 9.53 -14.71
C GLN A 5 -22.96 8.23 -15.07
N THR A 6 -23.05 7.30 -14.12
CA THR A 6 -23.53 5.93 -14.39
C THR A 6 -24.86 5.60 -13.71
N GLY A 7 -25.27 6.36 -12.70
CA GLY A 7 -26.44 6.04 -11.88
C GLY A 7 -26.23 4.91 -10.87
N TYR A 8 -25.07 4.24 -10.87
CA TYR A 8 -24.73 3.24 -9.85
C TYR A 8 -24.49 3.89 -8.50
N ARG A 9 -24.86 3.19 -7.42
CA ARG A 9 -24.50 3.56 -6.04
C ARG A 9 -23.27 2.77 -5.59
N VAL A 10 -22.29 3.46 -5.03
CA VAL A 10 -21.07 2.82 -4.51
C VAL A 10 -21.19 2.67 -3.00
N LYS A 11 -21.06 1.44 -2.51
CA LYS A 11 -20.90 1.12 -1.09
C LYS A 11 -19.49 0.61 -0.85
N VAL A 12 -18.71 1.33 -0.04
CA VAL A 12 -17.32 0.99 0.26
C VAL A 12 -17.24 0.13 1.52
N ILE A 13 -16.46 -0.94 1.45
CA ILE A 13 -16.08 -1.76 2.61
C ILE A 13 -14.56 -1.70 2.69
N ALA A 14 -14.03 -0.91 3.63
CA ALA A 14 -12.61 -0.73 3.82
C ALA A 14 -12.07 -1.78 4.79
N VAL A 15 -11.26 -2.70 4.27
CA VAL A 15 -10.62 -3.80 5.00
C VAL A 15 -9.22 -4.03 4.46
N GLY A 16 -8.40 -4.85 5.12
CA GLY A 16 -7.07 -5.21 4.61
C GLY A 16 -7.16 -5.94 3.26
N SER A 17 -6.13 -5.81 2.40
CA SER A 17 -6.11 -6.38 1.05
C SER A 17 -6.46 -7.88 1.02
N GLY A 18 -5.94 -8.68 1.96
CA GLY A 18 -6.28 -10.10 2.05
C GLY A 18 -7.77 -10.35 2.34
N GLN A 19 -8.38 -9.55 3.20
CA GLN A 19 -9.82 -9.63 3.49
C GLN A 19 -10.65 -9.18 2.28
N ALA A 20 -10.26 -8.09 1.60
CA ALA A 20 -10.93 -7.61 0.39
C ALA A 20 -10.90 -8.67 -0.73
N LEU A 21 -9.74 -9.29 -0.95
CA LEU A 21 -9.57 -10.37 -1.93
C LEU A 21 -10.40 -11.61 -1.56
N ALA A 22 -10.46 -11.97 -0.28
CA ALA A 22 -11.31 -13.06 0.20
C ALA A 22 -12.81 -12.77 0.00
N MET A 23 -13.25 -11.53 0.21
CA MET A 23 -14.62 -11.10 -0.10
C MET A 23 -14.92 -11.22 -1.60
N GLY A 24 -14.01 -10.75 -2.46
CA GLY A 24 -14.15 -10.88 -3.91
C GLY A 24 -14.22 -12.34 -4.38
N ARG A 25 -13.38 -13.20 -3.80
CA ARG A 25 -13.40 -14.65 -4.05
C ARG A 25 -14.74 -15.30 -3.70
N ARG A 26 -15.40 -14.87 -2.60
CA ARG A 26 -16.71 -15.38 -2.19
C ARG A 26 -17.89 -14.76 -2.97
N GLY A 27 -17.65 -13.69 -3.73
CA GLY A 27 -18.69 -12.91 -4.39
C GLY A 27 -19.48 -12.01 -3.44
N ASP A 28 -18.84 -11.54 -2.36
CA ASP A 28 -19.43 -10.60 -1.39
C ASP A 28 -19.21 -9.13 -1.78
N ALA A 29 -18.62 -8.89 -2.94
CA ALA A 29 -18.38 -7.58 -3.55
C ALA A 29 -18.65 -7.68 -5.07
N ASP A 30 -18.76 -6.54 -5.74
CA ASP A 30 -18.93 -6.47 -7.20
C ASP A 30 -17.62 -6.18 -7.94
N VAL A 31 -16.67 -5.56 -7.24
CA VAL A 31 -15.35 -5.16 -7.71
C VAL A 31 -14.42 -5.03 -6.49
N VAL A 32 -13.14 -5.33 -6.65
CA VAL A 32 -12.13 -5.13 -5.60
C VAL A 32 -11.10 -4.11 -6.08
N LEU A 33 -10.73 -3.15 -5.23
CA LEU A 33 -9.55 -2.31 -5.40
C LEU A 33 -8.59 -2.66 -4.27
N SER A 34 -7.43 -3.24 -4.60
CA SER A 34 -6.42 -3.66 -3.62
C SER A 34 -5.02 -3.26 -4.05
N HIS A 35 -4.05 -3.50 -3.18
CA HIS A 35 -2.64 -3.18 -3.40
C HIS A 35 -1.73 -4.32 -2.91
N ALA A 36 -2.06 -5.55 -3.30
CA ALA A 36 -1.31 -6.76 -2.95
C ALA A 36 -1.00 -7.58 -4.23
N PRO A 37 -0.06 -7.12 -5.08
CA PRO A 37 0.17 -7.66 -6.43
C PRO A 37 0.34 -9.19 -6.50
N GLU A 38 1.14 -9.76 -5.60
CA GLU A 38 1.39 -11.21 -5.57
C GLU A 38 0.11 -12.01 -5.27
N ALA A 39 -0.66 -11.59 -4.24
CA ALA A 39 -1.90 -12.26 -3.86
C ALA A 39 -3.00 -12.09 -4.91
N GLU A 40 -3.06 -10.91 -5.54
CA GLU A 40 -3.96 -10.64 -6.67
C GLU A 40 -3.67 -11.56 -7.85
N ARG A 41 -2.40 -11.68 -8.24
CA ARG A 41 -1.97 -12.53 -9.35
C ARG A 41 -2.39 -13.98 -9.14
N VAL A 42 -2.12 -14.53 -7.96
CA VAL A 42 -2.52 -15.90 -7.59
C VAL A 42 -4.03 -16.12 -7.78
N LEU A 43 -4.86 -15.16 -7.38
CA LEU A 43 -6.32 -15.31 -7.48
C LEU A 43 -6.86 -15.08 -8.89
N VAL A 44 -6.22 -14.21 -9.69
CA VAL A 44 -6.51 -14.05 -11.12
C VAL A 44 -6.17 -15.33 -11.86
N ASP A 45 -4.97 -15.89 -11.65
CA ASP A 45 -4.50 -17.12 -12.29
C ASP A 45 -5.33 -18.34 -11.87
N SER A 46 -5.87 -18.32 -10.64
CA SER A 46 -6.82 -19.32 -10.15
C SER A 46 -8.25 -19.14 -10.71
N GLY A 47 -8.50 -18.10 -11.49
CA GLY A 47 -9.79 -17.85 -12.16
C GLY A 47 -10.86 -17.18 -11.30
N TYR A 48 -10.55 -16.69 -10.10
CA TYR A 48 -11.53 -15.98 -9.25
C TYR A 48 -11.79 -14.55 -9.71
N PHE A 49 -10.85 -13.95 -10.43
CA PHE A 49 -10.97 -12.62 -11.04
C PHE A 49 -10.74 -12.75 -12.54
N VAL A 50 -11.62 -12.15 -13.34
CA VAL A 50 -11.57 -12.25 -14.81
C VAL A 50 -10.71 -11.16 -15.43
N ARG A 51 -10.45 -10.08 -14.71
CA ARG A 51 -9.57 -9.00 -15.15
C ARG A 51 -8.93 -8.31 -13.96
N ARG A 52 -7.64 -8.04 -14.07
CA ARG A 52 -6.87 -7.17 -13.17
C ARG A 52 -6.38 -5.99 -14.01
N ARG A 53 -6.60 -4.77 -13.56
CA ARG A 53 -6.15 -3.55 -14.24
C ARG A 53 -5.33 -2.71 -13.29
N LEU A 54 -4.15 -2.30 -13.73
CA LEU A 54 -3.31 -1.33 -13.05
C LEU A 54 -4.02 0.03 -13.01
N VAL A 55 -4.05 0.68 -11.84
CA VAL A 55 -4.77 1.96 -11.65
C VAL A 55 -3.79 3.08 -11.33
N MET A 56 -2.99 2.91 -10.28
CA MET A 56 -2.11 3.94 -9.75
C MET A 56 -1.14 3.30 -8.75
N HIS A 57 -0.13 4.04 -8.35
CA HIS A 57 0.65 3.74 -7.15
C HIS A 57 0.78 4.98 -6.27
N ASN A 58 0.91 4.75 -4.97
CA ASN A 58 1.68 5.65 -4.12
C ASN A 58 2.95 4.91 -3.70
N ASP A 59 3.71 5.49 -2.76
CA ASP A 59 4.95 4.92 -2.30
C ASP A 59 5.01 4.81 -0.78
N PHE A 60 5.75 3.80 -0.35
CA PHE A 60 6.21 3.65 1.00
C PHE A 60 7.49 4.46 1.21
N LEU A 61 7.68 4.87 2.46
CA LEU A 61 8.84 5.57 2.97
C LEU A 61 9.41 4.75 4.12
N VAL A 62 10.74 4.66 4.18
CA VAL A 62 11.40 4.36 5.45
C VAL A 62 11.63 5.70 6.14
N VAL A 63 10.98 5.88 7.28
CA VAL A 63 11.11 7.08 8.10
C VAL A 63 11.88 6.73 9.38
N GLY A 64 12.57 7.72 9.94
CA GLY A 64 13.35 7.55 11.17
C GLY A 64 13.70 8.90 11.80
N PRO A 65 14.44 8.91 12.93
CA PRO A 65 14.81 10.13 13.61
C PRO A 65 15.74 11.01 12.75
N PRO A 66 15.70 12.35 12.90
CA PRO A 66 16.59 13.26 12.16
C PRO A 66 18.09 13.03 12.42
N ALA A 67 18.47 12.46 13.57
CA ALA A 67 19.85 12.10 13.84
C ALA A 67 20.35 10.94 12.97
N ASP A 68 19.44 10.11 12.44
CA ASP A 68 19.73 8.95 11.58
C ASP A 68 20.91 8.07 12.07
N PRO A 69 20.86 7.50 13.29
CA PRO A 69 21.92 6.64 13.82
C PRO A 69 22.19 5.38 12.97
N ALA A 70 21.28 5.01 12.07
CA ALA A 70 21.47 3.90 11.14
C ALA A 70 22.18 4.33 9.84
N GLY A 71 22.23 5.63 9.51
CA GLY A 71 22.86 6.14 8.30
C GLY A 71 22.11 5.72 7.02
N LEU A 72 20.80 5.92 7.00
CA LEU A 72 19.92 5.59 5.87
C LEU A 72 19.66 6.78 4.94
N ARG A 73 19.88 8.02 5.39
CA ARG A 73 19.50 9.22 4.65
C ARG A 73 20.06 9.22 3.23
N GLY A 74 19.16 9.41 2.27
CA GLY A 74 19.52 9.53 0.85
C GLY A 74 19.77 8.19 0.16
N MET A 75 19.57 7.06 0.84
CA MET A 75 19.56 5.77 0.17
C MET A 75 18.34 5.66 -0.74
N SER A 76 18.54 5.03 -1.90
CA SER A 76 17.49 4.72 -2.88
C SER A 76 17.31 3.22 -3.09
N ASP A 77 18.01 2.40 -2.31
CA ASP A 77 17.89 0.93 -2.29
C ASP A 77 17.30 0.52 -0.93
N ALA A 78 16.03 0.13 -0.95
CA ALA A 78 15.26 -0.27 0.23
C ALA A 78 15.80 -1.57 0.83
N VAL A 79 16.33 -2.49 0.02
CA VAL A 79 16.89 -3.76 0.49
C VAL A 79 18.19 -3.51 1.25
N ALA A 80 19.06 -2.65 0.71
CA ALA A 80 20.27 -2.22 1.40
C ALA A 80 19.95 -1.47 2.70
N ALA A 81 18.90 -0.65 2.72
CA ALA A 81 18.47 0.06 3.93
C ALA A 81 18.01 -0.91 5.04
N PHE A 82 17.23 -1.93 4.68
CA PHE A 82 16.81 -2.98 5.61
C PHE A 82 17.99 -3.80 6.14
N ARG A 83 18.99 -4.10 5.30
CA ARG A 83 20.25 -4.71 5.77
C ARG A 83 20.95 -3.85 6.82
N ARG A 84 21.07 -2.55 6.54
CA ARG A 84 21.71 -1.60 7.45
C ARG A 84 20.94 -1.44 8.76
N LEU A 85 19.60 -1.47 8.73
CA LEU A 85 18.77 -1.48 9.93
C LEU A 85 19.05 -2.70 10.81
N ALA A 86 19.23 -3.88 10.22
CA ALA A 86 19.52 -5.10 10.98
C ALA A 86 20.95 -5.14 11.55
N GLU A 87 21.91 -4.46 10.92
CA GLU A 87 23.31 -4.40 11.37
C GLU A 87 23.55 -3.35 12.47
N ARG A 88 22.58 -2.46 12.72
CA ARG A 88 22.73 -1.34 13.65
C ARG A 88 21.89 -1.56 14.91
N PRO A 89 22.35 -1.09 16.09
CA PRO A 89 21.60 -1.19 17.33
C PRO A 89 20.51 -0.09 17.39
N VAL A 90 19.55 -0.15 16.47
CA VAL A 90 18.45 0.81 16.33
C VAL A 90 17.11 0.11 16.45
N VAL A 91 16.08 0.84 16.86
CA VAL A 91 14.72 0.29 16.94
C VAL A 91 14.05 0.37 15.57
N PHE A 92 13.43 -0.72 15.13
CA PHE A 92 12.46 -0.75 14.03
C PHE A 92 11.08 -1.09 14.59
N VAL A 93 10.08 -0.27 14.28
CA VAL A 93 8.70 -0.48 14.69
C VAL A 93 7.88 -1.00 13.50
N SER A 94 7.42 -2.23 13.64
CA SER A 94 6.50 -2.89 12.73
C SER A 94 5.05 -2.60 13.07
N ARG A 95 4.21 -2.66 12.03
CA ARG A 95 2.76 -2.67 12.19
C ARG A 95 2.28 -3.91 12.95
N GLY A 96 2.81 -5.09 12.65
CA GLY A 96 2.44 -6.35 13.29
C GLY A 96 0.96 -6.74 13.18
N ASP A 97 0.21 -6.14 12.24
CA ASP A 97 -1.27 -6.21 12.22
C ASP A 97 -1.84 -6.93 10.98
N GLN A 98 -0.98 -7.60 10.21
CA GLN A 98 -1.33 -8.29 8.95
C GLN A 98 -1.89 -7.38 7.83
N SER A 99 -1.74 -6.06 7.96
CA SER A 99 -2.10 -5.10 6.90
C SER A 99 -1.19 -5.20 5.67
N GLY A 100 -1.58 -4.52 4.58
CA GLY A 100 -0.73 -4.41 3.38
C GLY A 100 0.63 -3.79 3.68
N THR A 101 0.70 -2.80 4.57
CA THR A 101 1.98 -2.22 5.02
C THR A 101 2.84 -3.25 5.76
N HIS A 102 2.24 -4.03 6.66
CA HIS A 102 2.95 -5.11 7.35
C HIS A 102 3.48 -6.14 6.36
N GLN A 103 2.65 -6.59 5.40
CA GLN A 103 3.09 -7.53 4.37
C GLN A 103 4.24 -6.99 3.51
N ARG A 104 4.20 -5.70 3.13
CA ARG A 104 5.29 -5.06 2.39
C ARG A 104 6.58 -5.05 3.19
N GLU A 105 6.51 -4.70 4.46
CA GLU A 105 7.66 -4.72 5.37
C GLU A 105 8.29 -6.12 5.45
N GLN A 106 7.47 -7.15 5.68
CA GLN A 106 7.91 -8.55 5.72
C GLN A 106 8.58 -8.98 4.40
N ALA A 107 8.04 -8.54 3.26
CA ALA A 107 8.62 -8.81 1.96
C ALA A 107 10.01 -8.15 1.80
N LEU A 108 10.22 -6.94 2.31
CA LEU A 108 11.51 -6.26 2.29
C LEU A 108 12.56 -6.97 3.15
N TRP A 109 12.20 -7.40 4.37
CA TRP A 109 13.08 -8.22 5.22
C TRP A 109 13.50 -9.51 4.51
N LYS A 110 12.54 -10.24 3.92
CA LYS A 110 12.81 -11.47 3.16
C LYS A 110 13.74 -11.20 1.97
N ARG A 111 13.53 -10.11 1.24
CA ARG A 111 14.34 -9.74 0.06
C ARG A 111 15.75 -9.30 0.44
N ALA A 112 15.92 -8.75 1.63
CA ALA A 112 17.21 -8.50 2.26
C ALA A 112 17.95 -9.80 2.65
N ARG A 113 17.30 -10.96 2.56
CA ARG A 113 17.75 -12.28 3.05
C ARG A 113 17.97 -12.29 4.56
N LEU A 114 17.15 -11.51 5.27
CA LEU A 114 17.16 -11.44 6.72
C LEU A 114 15.93 -12.17 7.26
N SER A 115 16.11 -12.92 8.33
CA SER A 115 15.01 -13.30 9.19
C SER A 115 14.49 -12.02 9.85
N VAL A 116 13.17 -11.87 9.93
CA VAL A 116 12.57 -10.78 10.71
C VAL A 116 13.10 -10.91 12.14
N PRO A 117 13.66 -9.84 12.74
CA PRO A 117 14.25 -9.96 14.06
C PRO A 117 13.18 -10.41 15.07
N PRO A 118 13.53 -11.23 16.08
CA PRO A 118 12.56 -11.69 17.06
C PRO A 118 11.98 -10.50 17.83
N PHE A 119 10.67 -10.56 18.06
CA PHE A 119 9.94 -9.56 18.85
C PHE A 119 10.57 -9.39 20.25
N GLY A 120 10.66 -8.14 20.72
CA GLY A 120 11.15 -7.79 22.05
C GLY A 120 12.61 -7.32 22.11
N GLY A 121 13.31 -7.30 20.96
CA GLY A 121 14.63 -6.68 20.81
C GLY A 121 14.57 -5.31 20.15
N SER A 122 15.42 -5.08 19.15
CA SER A 122 15.35 -3.91 18.26
C SER A 122 14.09 -3.89 17.40
N TYR A 123 13.34 -4.98 17.30
CA TYR A 123 12.12 -5.07 16.51
C TYR A 123 10.88 -5.07 17.41
N VAL A 124 10.03 -4.06 17.24
CA VAL A 124 8.84 -3.81 18.06
C VAL A 124 7.61 -3.90 17.17
N GLU A 125 6.66 -4.76 17.53
CA GLU A 125 5.34 -4.77 16.88
C GLU A 125 4.37 -3.87 17.64
N SER A 126 3.76 -2.92 16.92
CA SER A 126 2.72 -2.06 17.47
C SER A 126 1.37 -2.76 17.60
N GLY A 127 1.05 -3.69 16.70
CA GLY A 127 -0.26 -4.34 16.60
C GLY A 127 -1.39 -3.38 16.27
N GLN A 128 -1.07 -2.20 15.71
CA GLN A 128 -1.98 -1.07 15.56
C GLN A 128 -1.92 -0.48 14.14
N GLY A 129 -2.83 0.46 13.88
CA GLY A 129 -2.85 1.22 12.62
C GLY A 129 -1.66 2.17 12.46
N MET A 130 -1.41 2.59 11.22
CA MET A 130 -0.19 3.29 10.82
C MET A 130 0.11 4.59 11.59
N GLY A 131 -0.92 5.37 11.96
CA GLY A 131 -0.71 6.59 12.76
C GLY A 131 -0.11 6.30 14.15
N ALA A 132 -0.61 5.27 14.82
CA ALA A 132 -0.10 4.88 16.14
C ALA A 132 1.30 4.22 16.04
N THR A 133 1.55 3.45 14.98
CA THR A 133 2.89 2.90 14.69
C THR A 133 3.92 4.00 14.44
N LEU A 134 3.54 5.06 13.71
CA LEU A 134 4.39 6.24 13.50
C LEU A 134 4.70 6.95 14.82
N GLN A 135 3.68 7.17 15.65
CA GLN A 135 3.86 7.78 16.97
C GLN A 135 4.78 6.94 17.85
N LEU A 136 4.61 5.61 17.88
CA LEU A 136 5.47 4.70 18.64
C LEU A 136 6.92 4.71 18.12
N ALA A 137 7.12 4.78 16.81
CA ALA A 137 8.44 4.93 16.22
C ALA A 137 9.10 6.26 16.62
N ASP A 138 8.35 7.35 16.66
CA ASP A 138 8.83 8.67 17.09
C ASP A 138 9.24 8.67 18.57
N GLU A 139 8.38 8.16 19.45
CA GLU A 139 8.61 8.03 20.90
C GLU A 139 9.82 7.15 21.22
N LYS A 140 10.07 6.12 20.41
CA LYS A 140 11.24 5.23 20.56
C LYS A 140 12.48 5.73 19.83
N HIS A 141 12.42 6.88 19.17
CA HIS A 141 13.47 7.38 18.27
C HIS A 141 13.94 6.31 17.27
N GLY A 142 12.98 5.53 16.76
CA GLY A 142 13.19 4.39 15.88
C GLY A 142 12.76 4.65 14.44
N TYR A 143 12.83 3.59 13.65
CA TYR A 143 12.52 3.56 12.23
C TYR A 143 11.22 2.81 11.98
N THR A 144 10.51 3.13 10.91
CA THR A 144 9.35 2.34 10.47
C THR A 144 9.12 2.49 8.97
N LEU A 145 8.34 1.57 8.40
CA LEU A 145 7.83 1.67 7.04
C LEU A 145 6.42 2.27 7.07
N THR A 146 6.17 3.31 6.27
CA THR A 146 4.87 3.99 6.22
C THR A 146 4.50 4.38 4.80
N ASP A 147 3.21 4.44 4.47
CA ASP A 147 2.78 5.03 3.20
C ASP A 147 2.88 6.57 3.26
N ARG A 148 3.23 7.20 2.14
CA ARG A 148 3.46 8.64 2.09
C ARG A 148 2.24 9.46 2.52
N ALA A 149 1.03 9.02 2.20
CA ALA A 149 -0.18 9.76 2.55
C ALA A 149 -0.37 9.81 4.06
N THR A 150 -0.20 8.68 4.76
CA THR A 150 -0.24 8.66 6.22
C THR A 150 0.89 9.50 6.82
N TYR A 151 2.12 9.38 6.32
CA TYR A 151 3.24 10.21 6.79
C TYR A 151 2.90 11.70 6.70
N LEU A 152 2.43 12.17 5.54
CA LEU A 152 2.10 13.58 5.34
C LEU A 152 0.96 14.08 6.24
N ALA A 153 -0.01 13.21 6.57
CA ALA A 153 -1.09 13.53 7.49
C ALA A 153 -0.61 13.65 8.96
N TRP A 154 0.50 13.02 9.31
CA TRP A 154 1.06 12.99 10.67
C TRP A 154 2.35 13.80 10.83
N ARG A 155 2.98 14.26 9.75
CA ARG A 155 4.32 14.87 9.77
C ARG A 155 4.46 16.01 10.77
N ASP A 156 3.42 16.83 10.93
CA ASP A 156 3.46 18.01 11.81
C ASP A 156 3.34 17.62 13.31
N LYS A 157 3.09 16.34 13.60
CA LYS A 157 2.99 15.77 14.95
C LYS A 157 4.17 14.87 15.32
N LEU A 158 5.14 14.69 14.41
CA LEU A 158 6.25 13.75 14.56
C LEU A 158 7.57 14.48 14.33
N GLN A 159 8.66 13.97 14.91
CA GLN A 159 10.02 14.38 14.55
C GLN A 159 10.60 13.50 13.43
N LEU A 160 9.96 12.37 13.11
CA LEU A 160 10.40 11.45 12.04
C LEU A 160 10.47 12.14 10.67
N VAL A 161 11.55 11.86 9.95
CA VAL A 161 11.79 12.34 8.58
C VAL A 161 11.90 11.17 7.61
N PRO A 162 11.56 11.34 6.31
CA PRO A 162 11.84 10.34 5.30
C PRO A 162 13.34 10.20 5.11
N LEU A 163 13.83 8.97 5.09
CA LEU A 163 15.25 8.66 4.93
C LEU A 163 15.51 7.88 3.64
N VAL A 164 14.58 7.00 3.27
CA VAL A 164 14.64 6.17 2.06
C VAL A 164 13.33 6.28 1.29
N GLU A 165 13.43 6.64 0.02
CA GLU A 165 12.30 6.77 -0.91
C GLU A 165 12.78 6.54 -2.35
N GLY A 166 11.83 6.35 -3.28
CA GLY A 166 12.12 6.28 -4.72
C GLY A 166 12.55 4.91 -5.26
N ASP A 167 12.80 3.92 -4.39
CA ASP A 167 12.99 2.54 -4.83
C ASP A 167 11.65 1.97 -5.37
N PRO A 168 11.60 1.40 -6.58
CA PRO A 168 10.41 0.69 -7.07
C PRO A 168 9.88 -0.40 -6.12
N LEU A 169 10.72 -1.01 -5.29
CA LEU A 169 10.29 -1.96 -4.25
C LEU A 169 9.44 -1.30 -3.15
N LEU A 170 9.46 0.02 -3.04
CA LEU A 170 8.59 0.80 -2.16
C LEU A 170 7.30 1.24 -2.84
N TYR A 171 7.09 0.96 -4.13
CA TYR A 171 5.83 1.32 -4.77
C TYR A 171 4.69 0.46 -4.24
N ASN A 172 3.64 1.12 -3.79
CA ASN A 172 2.41 0.54 -3.32
C ASN A 172 1.36 0.66 -4.43
N VAL A 173 1.31 -0.38 -5.24
CA VAL A 173 0.61 -0.41 -6.53
C VAL A 173 -0.81 -0.90 -6.34
N TYR A 174 -1.77 -0.17 -6.88
CA TYR A 174 -3.19 -0.46 -6.80
C TYR A 174 -3.71 -1.07 -8.10
N HIS A 175 -4.47 -2.16 -7.95
CA HIS A 175 -5.19 -2.79 -9.03
C HIS A 175 -6.68 -2.82 -8.74
N VAL A 176 -7.48 -2.59 -9.78
CA VAL A 176 -8.90 -2.92 -9.77
C VAL A 176 -9.11 -4.29 -10.39
N LEU A 177 -9.88 -5.13 -9.69
CA LEU A 177 -10.13 -6.52 -10.05
C LEU A 177 -11.62 -6.72 -10.32
N GLU A 178 -11.93 -7.14 -11.54
CA GLU A 178 -13.26 -7.58 -11.96
C GLU A 178 -13.45 -9.04 -11.53
N LEU A 179 -14.49 -9.32 -10.75
CA LEU A 179 -14.74 -10.68 -10.23
C LEU A 179 -15.28 -11.61 -11.30
N ASN A 180 -15.01 -12.91 -11.14
CA ASN A 180 -15.65 -13.92 -11.98
C ASN A 180 -17.12 -14.12 -11.57
N PRO A 181 -18.10 -14.00 -12.49
CA PRO A 181 -19.51 -14.27 -12.19
C PRO A 181 -19.77 -15.69 -11.67
N ARG A 182 -18.86 -16.64 -11.91
CA ARG A 182 -18.93 -18.00 -11.36
C ARG A 182 -18.74 -18.04 -9.84
N ASN A 183 -18.14 -17.01 -9.22
CA ASN A 183 -17.92 -16.97 -7.78
C ASN A 183 -19.24 -16.90 -7.01
N ALA A 184 -20.21 -16.12 -7.50
CA ALA A 184 -21.56 -16.05 -6.94
C ALA A 184 -22.55 -15.38 -7.91
N PRO A 185 -23.83 -15.82 -7.94
CA PRO A 185 -24.86 -15.24 -8.81
C PRO A 185 -25.28 -13.81 -8.43
N ARG A 186 -24.95 -13.35 -7.21
CA ARG A 186 -25.31 -12.02 -6.69
C ARG A 186 -24.38 -10.89 -7.18
N ILE A 187 -23.29 -11.22 -7.84
CA ILE A 187 -22.29 -10.24 -8.29
C ILE A 187 -22.89 -9.37 -9.40
N ASN A 188 -22.88 -8.06 -9.20
CA ASN A 188 -23.22 -7.09 -10.24
C ASN A 188 -22.03 -6.88 -11.19
N VAL A 189 -21.89 -7.80 -12.16
CA VAL A 189 -20.80 -7.79 -13.15
C VAL A 189 -20.74 -6.48 -13.93
N ALA A 190 -21.90 -5.95 -14.35
CA ALA A 190 -21.99 -4.72 -15.12
C ALA A 190 -21.51 -3.50 -14.30
N GLY A 191 -21.96 -3.40 -13.04
CA GLY A 191 -21.53 -2.35 -12.13
C GLY A 191 -20.04 -2.43 -11.79
N GLY A 192 -19.54 -3.65 -11.53
CA GLY A 192 -18.11 -3.87 -11.25
C GLY A 192 -17.21 -3.49 -12.42
N ARG A 193 -17.59 -3.88 -13.64
CA ARG A 193 -16.89 -3.49 -14.87
C ARG A 193 -16.92 -1.98 -15.10
N ALA A 194 -18.10 -1.36 -14.97
CA ALA A 194 -18.24 0.08 -15.14
C ALA A 194 -17.35 0.86 -14.14
N PHE A 195 -17.23 0.38 -12.91
CA PHE A 195 -16.35 0.99 -11.93
C PHE A 195 -14.87 0.80 -12.27
N ALA A 196 -14.48 -0.40 -12.73
CA ALA A 196 -13.11 -0.66 -13.18
C ALA A 196 -12.72 0.21 -14.38
N GLU A 197 -13.60 0.35 -15.37
CA GLU A 197 -13.42 1.22 -16.54
C GLU A 197 -13.35 2.70 -16.15
N PHE A 198 -14.19 3.12 -15.21
CA PHE A 198 -14.13 4.47 -14.66
C PHE A 198 -12.76 4.77 -14.04
N LEU A 199 -12.21 3.86 -13.24
CA LEU A 199 -10.91 4.07 -12.57
C LEU A 199 -9.75 4.24 -13.55
N VAL A 200 -9.76 3.52 -14.67
CA VAL A 200 -8.69 3.58 -15.68
C VAL A 200 -8.94 4.60 -16.79
N SER A 201 -10.07 5.30 -16.77
CA SER A 201 -10.39 6.31 -17.78
C SER A 201 -9.46 7.53 -17.71
N PRO A 202 -9.12 8.18 -18.84
CA PRO A 202 -8.21 9.34 -18.84
C PRO A 202 -8.65 10.47 -17.89
N GLY A 203 -9.94 10.76 -17.83
CA GLY A 203 -10.49 11.79 -16.95
C GLY A 203 -10.30 11.45 -15.46
N THR A 204 -10.50 10.20 -15.07
CA THR A 204 -10.29 9.77 -13.69
C THR A 204 -8.81 9.69 -13.33
N GLN A 205 -7.95 9.24 -14.26
CA GLN A 205 -6.50 9.19 -14.07
C GLN A 205 -5.91 10.59 -13.88
N ALA A 206 -6.41 11.59 -14.61
CA ALA A 206 -6.05 13.00 -14.40
C ALA A 206 -6.45 13.50 -13.00
N LEU A 207 -7.63 13.10 -12.50
CA LEU A 207 -8.06 13.43 -11.13
C LEU A 207 -7.20 12.75 -10.08
N ILE A 208 -6.84 11.48 -10.28
CA ILE A 208 -5.93 10.73 -9.40
C ILE A 208 -4.59 11.45 -9.29
N GLY A 209 -3.98 11.83 -10.43
CA GLY A 209 -2.70 12.54 -10.47
C GLY A 209 -2.75 13.98 -9.93
N ALA A 210 -3.93 14.56 -9.74
CA ALA A 210 -4.12 15.87 -9.13
C ALA A 210 -4.46 15.79 -7.63
N PHE A 211 -4.77 14.60 -7.11
CA PHE A 211 -5.33 14.41 -5.78
C PHE A 211 -4.38 14.93 -4.68
N ASP A 212 -4.90 15.84 -3.85
CA ASP A 212 -4.23 16.53 -2.75
C ASP A 212 -2.90 17.25 -3.10
N ARG A 213 -2.63 17.44 -4.40
CA ARG A 213 -1.41 18.13 -4.86
C ARG A 213 -1.30 19.56 -4.34
N ALA A 214 -2.41 20.30 -4.30
CA ALA A 214 -2.44 21.66 -3.78
C ALA A 214 -2.12 21.74 -2.28
N ARG A 215 -2.47 20.69 -1.52
CA ARG A 215 -2.26 20.63 -0.07
C ARG A 215 -0.83 20.23 0.29
N PHE A 216 -0.26 19.26 -0.43
CA PHE A 216 1.05 18.69 -0.09
C PHE A 216 2.18 19.12 -1.02
N GLY A 217 1.92 19.97 -2.03
CA GLY A 217 2.90 20.42 -3.02
C GLY A 217 3.31 19.36 -4.04
N ARG A 218 2.82 18.13 -3.90
CA ARG A 218 3.08 16.98 -4.78
C ARG A 218 1.87 16.05 -4.83
N SER A 219 1.73 15.29 -5.91
CA SER A 219 0.66 14.28 -6.00
C SER A 219 0.88 13.16 -4.97
N LEU A 220 -0.19 12.70 -4.33
CA LEU A 220 -0.16 11.52 -3.46
C LEU A 220 -0.17 10.20 -4.24
N PHE A 221 -0.72 10.21 -5.45
CA PHE A 221 -0.83 9.04 -6.30
C PHE A 221 -0.30 9.36 -7.70
N VAL A 222 0.39 8.41 -8.30
CA VAL A 222 0.84 8.47 -9.69
C VAL A 222 -0.08 7.58 -10.52
N PRO A 223 -0.76 8.12 -11.55
CA PRO A 223 -1.58 7.32 -12.44
C PRO A 223 -0.73 6.35 -13.26
N ASP A 224 -1.25 5.13 -13.46
CA ASP A 224 -0.53 4.04 -14.14
C ASP A 224 -1.41 3.27 -15.14
N ALA A 225 -2.66 3.66 -15.37
CA ALA A 225 -3.59 2.89 -16.19
C ALA A 225 -3.14 2.64 -17.65
N ASP A 226 -2.24 3.47 -18.17
CA ASP A 226 -1.65 3.39 -19.50
C ASP A 226 -0.31 2.63 -19.54
N LYS A 227 0.17 2.15 -18.40
CA LYS A 227 1.47 1.49 -18.28
C LYS A 227 1.34 -0.04 -18.36
N PRO A 228 2.38 -0.75 -18.84
CA PRO A 228 2.47 -2.19 -18.69
C PRO A 228 2.44 -2.59 -17.20
N ASP A 229 1.66 -3.60 -16.89
CA ASP A 229 1.59 -4.17 -15.54
C ASP A 229 2.77 -5.11 -15.30
N SER A 230 3.83 -4.57 -14.71
CA SER A 230 5.07 -5.28 -14.36
C SER A 230 5.08 -5.83 -12.92
N TRP A 231 3.92 -5.89 -12.24
CA TRP A 231 3.80 -6.21 -10.81
C TRP A 231 3.09 -7.53 -10.51
#